data_AF-A0A3A4VJW3-F1
#
_entry.id   AF-A0A3A4VJW3-F1
#
_cell.length_a   1.000
_cell.length_b   1.000
_cell.length_c   1.000
_cell.angle_alpha   90.00
_cell.angle_beta   90.00
_cell.angle_gamma   90.00
#
_symmetry.space_group_name_H-M   'P 1'
#
loop_
_entity.id
_entity.type
_entity.pdbx_description
1 polymer ?
#
loop_
_entity_poly.entity_id
_entity_poly.type
_entity_poly.pdbx_seq_one_letter_code
_entity_poly.pdbx_strand_id
1 'polypeptide(L)'
;VFAWHNARSRYDFYINAEPQIVVAAPAGHVPQITSDSFMLARREPSSDTWGNILCGEVRAYNRALAYPEIRQNYLATRWRYQ
;
A
#
# COMPACT_ATOMS: atom_id res chain seq x y z
N VAL A 1 -0.02 -3.20 4.38
CA VAL A 1 0.81 -2.03 3.99
C VAL A 1 1.69 -2.43 2.83
N PHE A 2 1.76 -1.59 1.80
CA PHE A 2 2.70 -1.72 0.70
C PHE A 2 3.57 -0.45 0.70
N ALA A 3 4.89 -0.60 0.80
CA ALA A 3 5.80 0.53 0.96
C ALA A 3 6.99 0.43 0.01
N TRP A 4 7.29 1.54 -0.67
CA TRP A 4 8.48 1.67 -1.50
C TRP A 4 9.60 2.39 -0.73
N HIS A 5 10.76 1.76 -0.61
CA HIS A 5 11.93 2.34 0.06
C HIS A 5 12.98 2.81 -0.96
N ASN A 6 12.93 4.09 -1.35
CA ASN A 6 13.89 4.72 -2.28
C ASN A 6 15.35 4.40 -1.96
N ALA A 7 15.78 4.60 -0.70
CA ALA A 7 17.18 4.41 -0.30
C ALA A 7 17.70 2.97 -0.41
N ARG A 8 16.80 1.99 -0.51
CA ARG A 8 17.14 0.56 -0.56
C ARG A 8 16.69 -0.12 -1.86
N SER A 9 16.08 0.65 -2.78
CA SER A 9 15.47 0.15 -4.01
C SER A 9 14.66 -1.13 -3.80
N ARG A 10 13.72 -1.13 -2.85
CA ARG A 10 12.91 -2.31 -2.52
C ARG A 10 11.47 -1.99 -2.13
N TYR A 11 10.59 -2.97 -2.35
CA TYR A 11 9.23 -2.97 -1.83
C TYR A 11 9.11 -3.87 -0.60
N ASP A 12 8.45 -3.37 0.43
CA ASP A 12 8.09 -4.12 1.62
C ASP A 12 6.55 -4.28 1.65
N PHE A 13 6.07 -5.52 1.80
CA PHE A 13 4.64 -5.83 1.90
C PHE A 13 4.32 -6.49 3.23
N TYR A 14 3.30 -5.95 3.90
CA TYR A 14 2.85 -6.40 5.22
C TYR A 14 1.35 -6.69 5.21
N ILE A 15 0.96 -7.80 5.82
CA ILE A 15 -0.43 -8.15 6.14
C ILE A 15 -0.53 -8.25 7.66
N ASN A 16 -1.52 -7.59 8.27
CA ASN A 16 -1.71 -7.58 9.73
C ASN A 16 -0.46 -7.17 10.54
N ALA A 17 0.32 -6.23 10.00
CA ALA A 17 1.63 -5.81 10.50
C ALA A 17 2.73 -6.88 10.47
N GLU A 18 2.51 -8.03 9.84
CA GLU A 18 3.52 -9.07 9.62
C GLU A 18 4.12 -8.96 8.21
N PRO A 19 5.46 -8.94 8.07
CA PRO A 19 6.11 -8.91 6.76
C PRO A 19 5.79 -10.19 5.98
N GLN A 20 5.33 -10.03 4.76
CA GLN A 20 5.01 -11.14 3.86
C GLN A 20 6.10 -11.33 2.82
N ILE A 21 6.49 -10.23 2.15
CA ILE A 21 7.53 -10.26 1.13
C ILE A 21 8.32 -8.95 1.16
N VAL A 22 9.62 -9.09 0.89
CA VAL A 22 10.53 -7.98 0.58
C VAL A 22 11.12 -8.26 -0.79
N VAL A 23 10.84 -7.41 -1.76
CA VAL A 23 11.30 -7.57 -3.14
C VAL A 23 12.30 -6.47 -3.45
N ALA A 24 13.54 -6.86 -3.76
CA ALA A 24 14.50 -5.94 -4.35
C ALA A 24 14.03 -5.56 -5.76
N ALA A 25 13.97 -4.26 -6.05
CA ALA A 25 13.63 -3.74 -7.36
C ALA A 25 14.83 -2.92 -7.87
N PRO A 26 15.88 -3.58 -8.38
CA PRO A 26 17.11 -2.91 -8.82
C PRO A 26 16.88 -1.93 -9.98
N ALA A 27 15.81 -2.14 -10.77
CA ALA A 27 15.36 -1.21 -11.79
C ALA A 27 14.70 0.07 -11.24
N GLY A 28 14.53 0.17 -9.91
CA GLY A 28 13.93 1.33 -9.25
C GLY A 28 12.40 1.29 -9.14
N HIS A 29 11.83 2.39 -8.66
CA HIS A 29 10.39 2.60 -8.62
C HIS A 29 9.86 2.94 -10.01
N VAL A 30 8.60 2.63 -10.26
CA VAL A 30 7.88 3.23 -11.39
C VAL A 30 7.93 4.77 -11.20
N PRO A 31 8.20 5.56 -12.26
CA PRO A 31 8.20 7.01 -12.18
C PRO A 31 6.89 7.52 -11.56
N GLN A 32 6.97 8.64 -10.83
CA GLN A 32 5.79 9.27 -10.24
C GLN A 32 4.70 9.43 -11.30
N ILE A 33 3.58 8.74 -11.10
CA ILE A 33 2.43 8.82 -11.99
C ILE A 33 1.67 10.08 -11.61
N THR A 34 1.63 11.07 -12.50
CA THR A 34 0.71 12.20 -12.39
C THR A 34 -0.65 11.75 -12.90
N SER A 35 -1.63 11.71 -12.00
CA SER A 35 -3.01 11.37 -12.32
C SER A 35 -3.93 12.28 -11.52
N ASP A 36 -5.02 12.71 -12.14
CA ASP A 36 -6.08 13.48 -11.48
C ASP A 36 -6.95 12.61 -10.57
N SER A 37 -6.71 11.29 -10.54
CA SER A 37 -7.53 10.34 -9.80
C SER A 37 -6.70 9.21 -9.19
N PHE A 38 -7.06 8.87 -7.95
CA PHE A 38 -6.64 7.65 -7.25
C PHE A 38 -7.81 6.68 -7.24
N MET A 39 -7.62 5.48 -7.81
CA MET A 39 -8.68 4.49 -7.99
C MET A 39 -8.44 3.26 -7.11
N LEU A 40 -9.53 2.69 -6.59
CA LEU A 40 -9.57 1.41 -5.88
C LEU A 40 -10.49 0.45 -6.65
N ALA A 41 -10.18 -0.85 -6.63
CA ALA A 41 -10.95 -1.89 -7.32
C ALA A 41 -11.07 -1.76 -8.85
N ARG A 42 -10.27 -0.91 -9.47
CA ARG A 42 -10.34 -0.57 -10.90
C ARG A 42 -8.97 -0.11 -11.41
N ARG A 43 -8.67 -0.43 -12.69
CA ARG A 43 -7.39 -0.06 -13.34
C ARG A 43 -7.45 1.25 -14.11
N GLU A 44 -8.57 1.56 -14.75
CA GLU A 44 -8.76 2.71 -15.64
C GLU A 44 -10.20 3.25 -15.50
N PRO A 45 -10.54 4.48 -15.94
CA PRO A 45 -11.89 5.05 -15.84
C PRO A 45 -13.01 4.24 -16.54
N SER A 46 -12.69 3.16 -17.25
CA SER A 46 -13.66 2.31 -17.94
C SER A 46 -14.59 1.57 -16.96
N SER A 47 -15.68 0.97 -17.48
CA SER A 47 -16.65 0.24 -16.68
C SER A 47 -16.10 -1.05 -16.03
N ASP A 48 -14.90 -1.48 -16.37
CA ASP A 48 -14.36 -2.78 -15.98
C ASP A 48 -13.83 -2.72 -14.54
N THR A 49 -14.58 -3.31 -13.61
CA THR A 49 -14.19 -3.42 -12.20
C THR A 49 -13.53 -4.77 -11.97
N TRP A 50 -12.39 -4.78 -11.29
CA TRP A 50 -11.65 -6.02 -10.98
C TRP A 50 -12.27 -6.86 -9.85
N GLY A 51 -13.43 -6.44 -9.33
CA GLY A 51 -14.23 -7.20 -8.37
C GLY A 51 -14.97 -6.30 -7.40
N ASN A 52 -15.85 -6.91 -6.60
CA ASN A 52 -16.51 -6.26 -5.48
C ASN A 52 -15.56 -6.26 -4.28
N ILE A 53 -15.06 -5.07 -3.91
CA ILE A 53 -14.17 -4.90 -2.75
C ILE A 53 -14.89 -4.09 -1.68
N LEU A 54 -14.95 -4.64 -0.46
CA LEU A 54 -15.33 -3.88 0.73
C LEU A 54 -14.05 -3.34 1.38
N CYS A 55 -13.92 -2.02 1.44
CA CYS A 55 -12.76 -1.36 2.03
C CYS A 55 -13.20 -0.41 3.14
N GLY A 56 -12.74 -0.67 4.36
CA GLY A 56 -13.07 0.18 5.51
C GLY A 56 -12.20 1.44 5.61
N GLU A 57 -10.91 1.34 5.26
CA GLU A 57 -9.98 2.46 5.37
C GLU A 57 -8.80 2.33 4.38
N VAL A 58 -8.46 3.43 3.72
CA VAL A 58 -7.25 3.58 2.91
C VAL A 58 -6.48 4.83 3.35
N ARG A 59 -5.17 4.70 3.51
CA ARG A 59 -4.26 5.81 3.82
C ARG A 59 -3.07 5.79 2.88
N ALA A 60 -2.66 6.95 2.40
CA ALA A 60 -1.44 7.16 1.64
C ALA A 60 -0.49 8.07 2.42
N TYR A 61 0.81 7.80 2.32
CA TYR A 61 1.85 8.57 2.98
C TYR A 61 2.87 9.02 1.94
N ASN A 62 3.41 10.23 2.10
CA ASN A 62 4.46 10.78 1.24
C ASN A 62 5.86 10.18 1.50
N ARG A 63 5.93 9.10 2.30
CA ARG A 63 7.14 8.35 2.61
C ARG A 63 6.82 6.91 2.96
N ALA A 64 7.83 6.05 2.89
CA ALA A 64 7.75 4.72 3.47
C ALA A 64 7.63 4.80 5.00
N LEU A 65 6.68 4.06 5.55
CA LEU A 65 6.56 3.89 6.98
C LEU A 65 7.62 2.90 7.49
N ALA A 66 8.16 3.17 8.68
CA ALA A 66 8.96 2.22 9.42
C ALA A 66 8.07 1.15 10.09
N TYR A 67 8.64 -0.01 10.39
CA TYR A 67 7.92 -1.12 11.02
C TYR A 67 7.15 -0.73 12.30
N PRO A 68 7.71 0.06 13.24
CA PRO A 68 6.95 0.48 14.43
C PRO A 68 5.68 1.26 14.10
N GLU A 69 5.72 2.09 13.06
CA GLU A 69 4.58 2.90 12.61
C GLU A 69 3.49 2.03 11.96
N ILE A 70 3.90 1.03 11.19
CA ILE A 70 2.99 0.03 10.61
C ILE A 70 2.28 -0.75 11.72
N ARG A 71 3.03 -1.20 12.74
CA ARG A 71 2.49 -1.93 13.88
C ARG A 71 1.53 -1.06 14.70
N GLN A 72 1.89 0.19 14.95
CA GLN A 72 1.01 1.14 15.64
C GLN A 72 -0.29 1.37 14.87
N ASN A 73 -0.22 1.58 13.55
CA ASN A 73 -1.40 1.75 12.71
C ASN A 73 -2.33 0.54 12.79
N TYR A 74 -1.79 -0.68 12.69
CA TYR A 74 -2.58 -1.91 12.81
C TYR A 74 -3.26 -2.04 14.18
N LEU A 75 -2.50 -1.84 15.27
CA LEU A 75 -3.05 -1.96 16.63
C LEU A 75 -4.15 -0.91 16.91
N ALA A 76 -4.02 0.29 16.36
CA ALA A 76 -4.99 1.37 16.53
C ALA A 76 -6.33 1.12 15.83
N THR A 77 -6.35 0.35 14.73
CA THR A 77 -7.55 0.18 13.90
C THR A 77 -8.12 -1.24 13.89
N ARG A 78 -7.35 -2.26 14.30
CA ARG A 78 -7.76 -3.68 14.19
C ARG A 78 -9.12 -4.00 14.80
N TRP A 79 -9.51 -3.32 15.88
CA TRP A 79 -10.77 -3.56 16.59
C TRP A 79 -12.01 -3.23 15.76
N ARG A 80 -11.88 -2.41 14.71
CA ARG A 80 -13.00 -2.02 13.82
C ARG A 80 -13.42 -3.14 12.86
N TYR A 81 -12.58 -4.17 12.70
CA TYR A 81 -12.71 -5.18 11.65
C TYR A 81 -12.59 -6.62 12.20
N GLN A 82 -12.99 -6.81 13.46
CA GLN A 82 -13.08 -8.11 14.13
C GLN A 82 -14.45 -8.73 13.96
#